data_AF-A0A4Y2IJZ9-F1
#
_entry.id   AF-A0A4Y2IJZ9-F1
#
_cell.length_a   1.000
_cell.length_b   1.000
_cell.length_c   1.000
_cell.angle_alpha   90.00
_cell.angle_beta   90.00
_cell.angle_gamma   90.00
#
_symmetry.space_group_name_H-M   'P 1'
#
loop_
_entity.id
_entity.type
_entity.pdbx_description
1 polymer ?
#
loop_
_entity_poly.entity_id
_entity_poly.type
_entity_poly.pdbx_seq_one_letter_code
_entity_poly.pdbx_strand_id
1 'polypeptide(L)'
;MVGRIEYGGKTSLVFLSDRQKDTYNLYIEELESELLHYGSELGGEDWMFHQDGASIRTTNAVKNWFIQSNMRVLPWADKRPDLNIVENIWAIPVHREHAGGKQCESAIELREVPNNVWTNFCQAEIQNLYDSLPDRILEVKKLVE
;
A
#
# COMPACT_ATOMS: atom_id res chain seq x y z
N MET A 1 -1.74 -9.83 -2.89
CA MET A 1 -0.39 -9.33 -3.17
C MET A 1 -0.05 -8.24 -2.17
N VAL A 2 1.23 -8.04 -1.84
CA VAL A 2 1.71 -7.00 -0.92
C VAL A 2 2.88 -6.30 -1.60
N GLY A 3 2.83 -4.97 -1.65
CA GLY A 3 3.90 -4.12 -2.18
C GLY A 3 3.95 -2.84 -1.37
N ARG A 4 5.14 -2.24 -1.25
CA ARG A 4 5.38 -1.03 -0.45
C ARG A 4 6.07 0.03 -1.28
N ILE A 5 5.78 1.27 -0.95
CA ILE A 5 6.35 2.45 -1.61
C ILE A 5 6.73 3.50 -0.57
N GLU A 6 7.83 4.17 -0.80
CA GLU A 6 8.23 5.40 -0.14
C GLU A 6 8.65 6.45 -1.16
N TYR A 7 8.86 7.69 -0.71
CA TYR A 7 9.33 8.77 -1.59
C TYR A 7 10.63 8.43 -2.34
N GLY A 8 11.47 7.57 -1.74
CA GLY A 8 12.76 7.13 -2.28
C GLY A 8 12.73 5.85 -3.11
N GLY A 9 11.62 5.10 -3.14
CA GLY A 9 11.64 3.75 -3.70
C GLY A 9 10.35 2.95 -3.58
N LYS A 10 10.43 1.71 -4.08
CA LYS A 10 9.42 0.66 -3.87
C LYS A 10 10.10 -0.68 -3.71
N THR A 11 9.48 -1.57 -2.94
CA THR A 11 9.93 -2.95 -2.78
C THR A 11 9.48 -3.83 -3.96
N SER A 12 9.89 -5.10 -4.00
CA SER A 12 9.30 -6.09 -4.92
C SER A 12 7.87 -6.47 -4.50
N LEU A 13 7.03 -6.83 -5.46
CA LEU A 13 5.65 -7.28 -5.19
C LEU A 13 5.62 -8.75 -4.74
N VAL A 14 5.02 -9.03 -3.59
CA VAL A 14 4.91 -10.39 -3.02
C VAL A 14 3.49 -10.93 -3.21
N PHE A 15 3.36 -12.12 -3.80
CA PHE A 15 2.07 -12.81 -3.95
C PHE A 15 1.85 -13.79 -2.80
N LEU A 16 0.92 -13.46 -1.90
CA LEU A 16 0.50 -14.36 -0.83
C LEU A 16 -0.22 -15.58 -1.42
N SER A 17 0.09 -16.78 -0.92
CA SER A 17 -0.53 -18.02 -1.39
C SER A 17 -1.90 -18.28 -0.75
N ASP A 18 -2.79 -18.96 -1.48
CA ASP A 18 -4.18 -19.24 -1.05
C ASP A 18 -4.31 -20.10 0.22
N ARG A 19 -3.19 -20.62 0.75
CA ARG A 19 -3.16 -21.62 1.84
C ARG A 19 -3.02 -21.05 3.25
N GLN A 20 -3.01 -19.74 3.42
CA GLN A 20 -2.64 -19.12 4.69
C GLN A 20 -3.87 -18.76 5.53
N LYS A 21 -4.22 -19.65 6.47
CA LYS A 21 -5.34 -19.50 7.41
C LYS A 21 -5.07 -18.52 8.57
N ASP A 22 -3.86 -17.99 8.72
CA ASP A 22 -3.53 -16.97 9.73
C ASP A 22 -3.09 -15.66 9.06
N THR A 23 -4.03 -15.04 8.35
CA THR A 23 -3.75 -13.91 7.47
C THR A 23 -3.14 -12.71 8.20
N TYR A 24 -3.57 -12.40 9.43
CA TYR A 24 -3.02 -11.25 10.17
C TYR A 24 -1.66 -11.51 10.83
N ASN A 25 -1.33 -12.76 11.19
CA ASN A 25 0.01 -13.10 11.72
C ASN A 25 1.06 -12.93 10.63
N LEU A 26 0.75 -13.38 9.42
CA LEU A 26 1.63 -13.19 8.26
C LEU A 26 1.79 -11.71 7.89
N TYR A 27 0.73 -10.92 8.08
CA TYR A 27 0.83 -9.49 7.93
C TYR A 27 1.80 -8.90 8.96
N ILE A 28 1.72 -9.33 10.22
CA ILE A 28 2.65 -8.90 11.28
C ILE A 28 4.09 -9.34 10.97
N GLU A 29 4.32 -10.61 10.60
CA GLU A 29 5.66 -11.13 10.25
C GLU A 29 6.31 -10.32 9.11
N GLU A 30 5.51 -10.00 8.09
CA GLU A 30 5.92 -9.15 6.97
C GLU A 30 6.24 -7.71 7.44
N LEU A 31 5.44 -7.14 8.34
CA LEU A 31 5.74 -5.84 8.93
C LEU A 31 7.03 -5.89 9.78
N GLU A 32 7.30 -6.97 10.50
CA GLU A 32 8.51 -7.12 11.31
C GLU A 32 9.78 -7.22 10.45
N SER A 33 9.76 -8.06 9.41
CA SER A 33 10.95 -8.32 8.58
C SER A 33 11.42 -7.08 7.83
N GLU A 34 10.48 -6.28 7.34
CA GLU A 34 10.78 -5.16 6.45
C GLU A 34 10.64 -3.81 7.18
N LEU A 35 9.60 -3.62 7.98
CA LEU A 35 9.20 -2.28 8.40
C LEU A 35 9.98 -1.78 9.61
N LEU A 36 10.29 -2.67 10.55
CA LEU A 36 11.14 -2.34 11.70
C LEU A 36 12.60 -2.08 11.28
N HIS A 37 13.06 -2.70 10.18
CA HIS A 37 14.42 -2.56 9.70
C HIS A 37 14.61 -1.27 8.89
N TYR A 38 13.66 -0.93 8.03
CA TYR A 38 13.82 0.18 7.07
C TYR A 38 13.07 1.46 7.45
N GLY A 39 12.08 1.41 8.35
CA GLY A 39 11.19 2.55 8.63
C GLY A 39 11.93 3.82 9.09
N SER A 40 12.87 3.67 10.03
CA SER A 40 13.69 4.79 10.53
C SER A 40 14.76 5.24 9.54
N GLU A 41 15.35 4.32 8.79
CA GLU A 41 16.38 4.62 7.78
C GLU A 41 15.80 5.45 6.63
N LEU A 42 14.57 5.15 6.22
CA LEU A 42 13.93 5.76 5.05
C LEU A 42 13.07 6.98 5.41
N GLY A 43 12.41 6.97 6.57
CA GLY A 43 11.47 8.00 6.99
C GLY A 43 12.00 9.01 8.00
N GLY A 44 13.23 8.83 8.51
CA GLY A 44 13.81 9.68 9.56
C GLY A 44 13.19 9.46 10.94
N GLU A 45 13.52 10.28 11.93
CA GLU A 45 13.05 10.11 13.32
C GLU A 45 11.52 10.26 13.46
N ASP A 46 10.88 11.01 12.56
CA ASP A 46 9.45 11.36 12.62
C ASP A 46 8.52 10.57 11.70
N TRP A 47 8.99 9.43 11.20
CA TRP A 47 8.21 8.62 10.28
C TRP A 47 6.91 8.07 10.90
N MET A 48 5.90 7.91 10.04
CA MET A 48 4.62 7.28 10.35
C MET A 48 4.28 6.25 9.28
N PHE A 49 3.78 5.10 9.71
CA PHE A 49 3.31 4.06 8.81
C PHE A 49 1.90 4.38 8.30
N HIS A 50 1.62 4.08 7.03
CA HIS A 50 0.30 4.24 6.44
C HIS A 50 -0.17 2.92 5.82
N GLN A 51 -1.41 2.55 6.10
CA GLN A 51 -2.09 1.37 5.57
C GLN A 51 -3.56 1.69 5.29
N ASP A 52 -4.20 0.95 4.38
CA ASP A 52 -5.65 1.04 4.20
C ASP A 52 -6.44 0.38 5.36
N GLY A 53 -7.76 0.59 5.33
CA GLY A 53 -8.72 -0.01 6.25
C GLY A 53 -9.11 -1.46 5.93
N ALA A 54 -8.29 -2.25 5.23
CA ALA A 54 -8.63 -3.65 4.98
C ALA A 54 -8.81 -4.42 6.29
N SER A 55 -9.84 -5.27 6.38
CA SER A 55 -10.29 -5.92 7.62
C SER A 55 -9.16 -6.64 8.38
N ILE A 56 -8.28 -7.31 7.63
CA ILE A 56 -7.06 -7.98 8.11
C ILE A 56 -6.07 -7.03 8.79
N ARG A 57 -5.89 -5.81 8.28
CA ARG A 57 -4.95 -4.80 8.79
C ARG A 57 -5.54 -4.00 9.96
N THR A 58 -6.86 -4.10 10.17
CA THR A 58 -7.57 -3.41 11.25
C THR A 58 -7.96 -4.31 12.43
N THR A 59 -7.50 -5.56 12.44
CA THR A 59 -7.76 -6.52 13.53
C THR A 59 -7.17 -6.01 14.86
N ASN A 60 -7.73 -6.46 15.98
CA ASN A 60 -7.21 -6.12 17.31
C ASN A 60 -5.77 -6.61 17.50
N ALA A 61 -5.41 -7.76 16.92
CA ALA A 61 -4.05 -8.30 16.99
C ALA A 61 -3.04 -7.35 16.32
N VAL A 62 -3.32 -6.89 15.09
CA VAL A 62 -2.45 -5.96 14.36
C VAL A 62 -2.36 -4.61 15.06
N LYS A 63 -3.49 -4.08 15.57
CA LYS A 63 -3.50 -2.83 16.36
C LYS A 63 -2.64 -2.95 17.63
N ASN A 64 -2.76 -4.06 18.36
CA ASN A 64 -1.97 -4.31 19.54
C ASN A 64 -0.47 -4.45 19.22
N TRP A 65 -0.14 -5.09 18.10
CA TRP A 65 1.23 -5.20 17.62
C TRP A 65 1.84 -3.82 17.34
N PHE A 66 1.15 -2.92 16.64
CA PHE A 66 1.66 -1.56 16.41
C PHE A 66 1.96 -0.80 17.71
N ILE A 67 1.10 -0.96 18.72
CA ILE A 67 1.30 -0.35 20.05
C ILE A 67 2.55 -0.95 20.73
N GLN A 68 2.70 -2.28 20.70
CA GLN A 68 3.83 -2.98 21.31
C GLN A 68 5.16 -2.65 20.63
N SER A 69 5.14 -2.46 19.30
CA SER A 69 6.29 -2.09 18.48
C SER A 69 6.61 -0.59 18.50
N ASN A 70 5.91 0.22 19.31
CA ASN A 70 6.05 1.68 19.37
C ASN A 70 5.94 2.37 17.99
N MET A 71 5.09 1.83 17.12
CA MET A 71 4.92 2.33 15.77
C MET A 71 3.82 3.39 15.70
N ARG A 72 4.13 4.54 15.10
CA ARG A 72 3.11 5.53 14.74
C ARG A 72 2.44 5.11 13.44
N VAL A 73 1.12 4.96 13.48
CA VAL A 73 0.31 4.64 12.30
C VAL A 73 -0.61 5.82 12.00
N LEU A 74 -0.59 6.30 10.76
CA LEU A 74 -1.47 7.36 10.28
C LEU A 74 -2.92 6.84 10.28
N PRO A 75 -3.88 7.55 10.90
CA PRO A 75 -5.28 7.15 10.86
C PRO A 75 -5.81 7.09 9.43
N TRP A 76 -6.40 5.94 9.07
CA TRP A 76 -7.06 5.80 7.77
C TRP A 76 -8.42 6.50 7.80
N ALA A 77 -8.65 7.39 6.82
CA ALA A 77 -9.97 7.97 6.60
C ALA A 77 -10.82 6.96 5.80
N ASP A 78 -11.82 6.37 6.45
CA ASP A 78 -12.72 5.43 5.79
C ASP A 78 -13.32 6.04 4.51
N LYS A 79 -13.36 5.23 3.43
CA LYS A 79 -13.91 5.56 2.10
C LYS A 79 -13.07 6.50 1.22
N ARG A 80 -11.78 6.72 1.52
CA ARG A 80 -10.90 7.59 0.71
C ARG A 80 -9.73 6.83 0.06
N PRO A 81 -9.98 5.96 -0.94
CA PRO A 81 -8.91 5.27 -1.66
C PRO A 81 -7.97 6.25 -2.38
N ASP A 82 -8.44 7.47 -2.66
CA ASP A 82 -7.68 8.61 -3.14
C ASP A 82 -6.60 9.10 -2.15
N LEU A 83 -6.53 8.59 -0.93
CA LEU A 83 -5.43 8.89 -0.01
C LEU A 83 -4.44 7.73 0.13
N ASN A 84 -4.78 6.54 -0.38
CA ASN A 84 -3.83 5.43 -0.43
C ASN A 84 -2.98 5.55 -1.70
N ILE A 85 -1.73 5.98 -1.54
CA ILE A 85 -0.77 6.11 -2.65
C ILE A 85 -0.66 4.78 -3.43
N VAL A 86 -0.65 3.63 -2.75
CA VAL A 86 -0.57 2.31 -3.39
C VAL A 86 -1.77 2.03 -4.30
N GLU A 87 -2.98 2.43 -3.90
CA GLU A 87 -4.17 2.29 -4.76
C GLU A 87 -4.06 3.13 -6.03
N ASN A 88 -3.40 4.28 -5.98
CA ASN A 88 -3.19 5.10 -7.18
C ASN A 88 -2.22 4.46 -8.17
N ILE A 89 -1.24 3.71 -7.67
CA ILE A 89 -0.33 2.92 -8.50
C ILE A 89 -1.11 1.84 -9.25
N TRP A 90 -2.16 1.29 -8.67
CA TRP A 90 -3.02 0.32 -9.35
C TRP A 90 -4.01 1.00 -10.30
N ALA A 91 -4.61 2.11 -9.87
CA ALA A 91 -5.68 2.77 -10.63
C ALA A 91 -5.26 3.19 -12.04
N ILE A 92 -4.05 3.73 -12.23
CA ILE A 92 -3.59 4.26 -13.53
C ILE A 92 -3.30 3.14 -14.54
N PRO A 93 -2.49 2.12 -14.20
CA PRO A 93 -2.04 1.13 -15.17
C PRO A 93 -3.04 -0.02 -15.33
N VAL A 94 -3.78 -0.42 -14.28
CA VAL A 94 -4.87 -1.41 -14.41
C VAL A 94 -5.96 -0.88 -15.33
N HIS A 95 -6.27 0.42 -15.27
CA HIS A 95 -7.22 1.04 -16.19
C HIS A 95 -6.71 1.07 -17.64
N ARG A 96 -5.40 1.23 -17.85
CA ARG A 96 -4.77 1.17 -19.19
C ARG A 96 -4.73 -0.26 -19.75
N GLU A 97 -4.35 -1.23 -18.94
CA GLU A 97 -4.23 -2.65 -19.34
C GLU A 97 -5.60 -3.31 -19.57
N HIS A 98 -6.62 -2.92 -18.82
CA HIS A 98 -8.00 -3.39 -19.00
C HIS A 98 -8.88 -2.40 -19.78
N ALA A 99 -8.26 -1.42 -20.45
CA ALA A 99 -8.98 -0.49 -21.33
C ALA A 99 -9.75 -1.30 -22.39
N GLY A 100 -11.05 -1.04 -22.51
CA GLY A 100 -11.93 -1.79 -23.41
C GLY A 100 -12.59 -3.04 -22.79
N GLY A 101 -12.46 -3.26 -21.48
CA GLY A 101 -13.23 -4.30 -20.76
C GLY A 101 -12.64 -5.70 -20.86
N LYS A 102 -11.38 -5.84 -21.29
CA LYS A 102 -10.67 -7.11 -21.29
C LYS A 102 -10.53 -7.58 -19.83
N GLN A 103 -10.94 -8.81 -19.53
CA GLN A 103 -10.72 -9.44 -18.22
C GLN A 103 -9.49 -10.35 -18.29
N CYS A 104 -8.82 -10.57 -17.16
CA CYS A 104 -7.79 -11.61 -17.08
C CYS A 104 -8.46 -12.98 -17.23
N GLU A 105 -8.03 -13.76 -18.22
CA GLU A 105 -8.59 -15.08 -18.56
C GLU A 105 -7.87 -16.23 -17.85
N SER A 106 -6.73 -15.94 -17.19
CA SER A 106 -5.95 -16.97 -16.48
C SER A 106 -5.36 -16.51 -15.15
N ALA A 107 -5.07 -17.48 -14.28
CA ALA A 107 -4.34 -17.25 -13.03
C ALA A 107 -2.91 -16.71 -13.24
N ILE A 108 -2.34 -16.93 -14.44
CA ILE A 108 -1.03 -16.39 -14.82
C ILE A 108 -1.16 -14.88 -15.06
N GLU A 109 -2.15 -14.46 -15.84
CA GLU A 109 -2.42 -13.03 -16.12
C GLU A 109 -2.73 -12.25 -14.83
N LEU A 110 -3.47 -12.85 -13.90
CA LEU A 110 -3.75 -12.28 -12.57
C LEU A 110 -2.48 -12.02 -11.73
N ARG A 111 -1.33 -12.61 -12.08
CA ARG A 111 -0.05 -12.36 -11.43
C ARG A 111 0.89 -11.50 -12.27
N GLU A 112 0.95 -11.74 -13.57
CA GLU A 112 1.86 -11.01 -14.45
C GLU A 112 1.47 -9.54 -14.62
N VAL A 113 0.17 -9.24 -14.75
CA VAL A 113 -0.29 -7.86 -14.95
C VAL A 113 0.08 -6.97 -13.75
N PRO A 114 -0.28 -7.31 -12.49
CA PRO A 114 0.12 -6.49 -11.35
C PRO A 114 1.64 -6.41 -11.18
N ASN A 115 2.38 -7.49 -11.46
CA ASN A 115 3.82 -7.48 -11.32
C ASN A 115 4.49 -6.58 -12.37
N ASN A 116 4.02 -6.61 -13.61
CA ASN A 116 4.50 -5.75 -14.69
C ASN A 116 4.23 -4.27 -14.39
N VAL A 117 2.99 -3.95 -14.02
CA VAL A 117 2.59 -2.62 -13.56
C VAL A 117 3.51 -2.14 -12.44
N TRP A 118 3.66 -2.95 -11.40
CA TRP A 118 4.47 -2.61 -10.26
C TRP A 118 5.93 -2.41 -10.64
N THR A 119 6.50 -3.27 -11.48
CA THR A 119 7.91 -3.23 -11.87
C THR A 119 8.23 -1.97 -12.67
N ASN A 120 7.38 -1.61 -13.63
CA ASN A 120 7.57 -0.48 -14.54
C ASN A 120 7.20 0.88 -13.96
N PHE A 121 6.50 0.93 -12.83
CA PHE A 121 6.18 2.19 -12.16
C PHE A 121 7.48 2.86 -11.68
N CYS A 122 7.86 4.00 -12.27
CA CYS A 122 9.18 4.57 -12.07
C CYS A 122 9.26 5.49 -10.85
N GLN A 123 10.48 5.78 -10.39
CA GLN A 123 10.71 6.61 -9.21
C GLN A 123 10.05 8.00 -9.30
N ALA A 124 10.09 8.62 -10.48
CA ALA A 124 9.49 9.93 -10.71
C ALA A 124 7.95 9.89 -10.55
N GLU A 125 7.30 8.81 -10.99
CA GLU A 125 5.86 8.64 -10.80
C GLU A 125 5.49 8.45 -9.33
N ILE A 126 6.32 7.73 -8.56
CA ILE A 126 6.16 7.60 -7.10
C ILE A 126 6.28 8.96 -6.42
N GLN A 127 7.34 9.72 -6.74
CA GLN A 127 7.57 11.05 -6.17
C GLN A 127 6.41 12.00 -6.48
N ASN A 128 5.93 12.03 -7.73
CA ASN A 128 4.77 12.83 -8.11
C ASN A 128 3.51 12.49 -7.28
N LEU A 129 3.29 11.20 -6.97
CA LEU A 129 2.17 10.82 -6.11
C LEU A 129 2.33 11.34 -4.68
N TYR A 130 3.54 11.26 -4.11
CA TYR A 130 3.84 11.82 -2.80
C TYR A 130 3.71 13.34 -2.77
N ASP A 131 4.24 14.03 -3.78
CA ASP A 131 4.18 15.49 -3.90
C ASP A 131 2.73 16.00 -4.04
N SER A 132 1.85 15.19 -4.63
CA SER A 132 0.42 15.51 -4.74
C SER A 132 -0.38 15.32 -3.45
N LEU A 133 0.15 14.62 -2.44
CA LEU A 133 -0.60 14.29 -1.22
C LEU A 133 -1.14 15.52 -0.47
N PRO A 134 -0.37 16.61 -0.25
CA PRO A 134 -0.89 17.78 0.44
C PRO A 134 -2.14 18.36 -0.23
N ASP A 135 -2.12 18.50 -1.56
CA ASP A 135 -3.26 19.03 -2.32
C ASP A 135 -4.47 18.10 -2.24
N ARG A 136 -4.25 16.79 -2.37
CA ARG A 136 -5.32 15.78 -2.26
C ARG A 136 -5.96 15.78 -0.87
N ILE A 137 -5.16 15.91 0.18
CA ILE A 137 -5.65 16.05 1.55
C ILE A 137 -6.49 17.32 1.71
N LEU A 138 -6.08 18.44 1.10
CA LEU A 138 -6.86 19.67 1.11
C LEU A 138 -8.19 19.52 0.36
N GLU A 139 -8.19 18.85 -0.80
CA GLU A 139 -9.42 18.55 -1.54
C GLU A 139 -10.37 17.64 -0.75
N VAL A 140 -9.82 16.63 -0.05
CA VAL A 140 -10.61 15.78 0.85
C VAL A 140 -11.29 16.61 1.92
N LYS A 141 -10.56 17.50 2.60
CA LYS A 141 -11.09 18.37 3.66
C LYS A 141 -12.27 19.22 3.17
N LYS A 142 -12.17 19.80 1.98
CA LYS A 142 -13.25 20.60 1.37
C LYS A 142 -14.54 19.82 1.09
N LEU A 143 -14.47 18.49 1.01
CA LEU A 143 -15.64 17.64 0.70
C LEU A 143 -16.38 17.14 1.95
N VAL A 144 -15.81 17.35 3.15
CA VAL A 144 -16.40 16.93 4.44
C VAL A 144 -16.75 18.11 5.36
N GLU A 145 -16.50 19.34 4.93
CA GLU A 145 -16.99 20.60 5.51
C GLU A 145 -18.22 21.10 4.75
#